data_AF-A0A6I6G7H8-F1
#
_entry.id   AF-A0A6I6G7H8-F1
#
_cell.length_a   1.000
_cell.length_b   1.000
_cell.length_c   1.000
_cell.angle_alpha   90.00
_cell.angle_beta   90.00
_cell.angle_gamma   90.00
#
_symmetry.space_group_name_H-M   'P 1'
#
loop_
_entity.id
_entity.type
_entity.pdbx_description
1 polymer ?
#
loop_
_entity_poly.entity_id
_entity_poly.type
_entity_poly.pdbx_seq_one_letter_code
_entity_poly.pdbx_strand_id
1 'polypeptide(L)'
;MKKSPSLVGTKHSMPKFALSKVKTINAKQAVHELEIDGVKVLDAFENQLTGTSFQSEYKTLLTYIEYAANNGSLPATKFKDITPKGEVVKEYEFKSKHLRIYAIKASNGKIIVLCGLKNNQKSDITSFRSIKKQFCNAIKVGK
;
A
#
# COMPACT_ATOMS: atom_id res chain seq x y z
N MET A 1 -5.40 -49.58 -20.13
CA MET A 1 -5.66 -48.12 -20.25
C MET A 1 -6.71 -47.71 -19.23
N LYS A 2 -6.32 -47.07 -18.11
CA LYS A 2 -7.26 -46.35 -17.22
C LYS A 2 -6.59 -45.07 -16.71
N LYS A 3 -7.06 -43.98 -17.31
CA LYS A 3 -7.04 -42.54 -16.96
C LYS A 3 -5.99 -42.05 -15.94
N SER A 4 -5.08 -41.24 -16.46
CA SER A 4 -4.25 -40.28 -15.73
C SER A 4 -5.13 -39.33 -14.89
N PRO A 5 -4.74 -38.96 -13.65
CA PRO A 5 -5.45 -37.94 -12.91
C PRO A 5 -5.24 -36.58 -13.56
N SER A 6 -6.34 -35.94 -13.95
CA SER A 6 -6.37 -34.55 -14.41
C SER A 6 -5.92 -33.63 -13.28
N LEU A 7 -4.92 -32.79 -13.54
CA LEU A 7 -4.50 -31.69 -12.68
C LEU A 7 -5.72 -30.82 -12.35
N VAL A 8 -6.05 -30.75 -11.05
CA VAL A 8 -7.02 -29.79 -10.53
C VAL A 8 -6.44 -28.40 -10.77
N GLY A 9 -6.93 -27.73 -11.81
CA GLY A 9 -6.60 -26.35 -12.08
C GLY A 9 -7.17 -25.47 -10.96
N THR A 10 -6.33 -25.05 -10.02
CA THR A 10 -6.63 -23.91 -9.16
C THR A 10 -6.84 -22.70 -10.07
N LYS A 11 -8.10 -22.34 -10.32
CA LYS A 11 -8.46 -21.04 -10.90
C LYS A 11 -7.93 -19.96 -9.96
N HIS A 12 -6.72 -19.47 -10.21
CA HIS A 12 -6.21 -18.27 -9.57
C HIS A 12 -7.02 -17.10 -10.14
N SER A 13 -8.15 -16.79 -9.48
CA SER A 13 -8.89 -15.57 -9.76
C SER A 13 -7.96 -14.39 -9.58
N MET A 14 -7.98 -13.43 -10.52
CA MET A 14 -7.29 -12.17 -10.28
C MET A 14 -7.86 -11.51 -9.01
N PRO A 15 -7.02 -10.84 -8.21
CA PRO A 15 -7.48 -10.11 -7.04
C PRO A 15 -8.42 -8.98 -7.46
N LYS A 16 -9.48 -8.78 -6.68
CA LYS A 16 -10.40 -7.65 -6.84
C LYS A 16 -9.85 -6.46 -6.08
N PHE A 17 -9.72 -5.34 -6.76
CA PHE A 17 -9.23 -4.09 -6.16
C PHE A 17 -10.36 -3.08 -6.03
N ALA A 18 -10.41 -2.42 -4.87
CA ALA A 18 -11.20 -1.22 -4.64
C ALA A 18 -10.35 -0.16 -3.92
N LEU A 19 -10.85 1.07 -3.88
CA LEU A 19 -10.24 2.17 -3.13
C LEU A 19 -11.16 2.58 -1.99
N SER A 20 -10.61 2.60 -0.77
CA SER A 20 -11.30 3.04 0.42
C SER A 20 -10.69 4.34 0.93
N LYS A 21 -11.51 5.34 1.25
CA LYS A 21 -11.01 6.61 1.84
C LYS A 21 -10.54 6.37 3.27
N VAL A 22 -9.33 6.81 3.60
CA VAL A 22 -8.78 6.70 4.96
C VAL A 22 -9.41 7.79 5.83
N LYS A 23 -10.43 7.43 6.60
CA LYS A 23 -11.27 8.39 7.35
C LYS A 23 -10.52 9.13 8.47
N THR A 24 -9.49 8.51 9.03
CA THR A 24 -8.65 9.07 10.09
C THR A 24 -7.71 10.18 9.62
N ILE A 25 -7.54 10.37 8.30
CA ILE A 25 -6.71 11.43 7.73
C ILE A 25 -7.61 12.53 7.19
N ASN A 26 -7.53 13.72 7.78
CA ASN A 26 -8.28 14.89 7.34
C ASN A 26 -7.32 15.91 6.72
N ALA A 27 -7.16 15.84 5.39
CA ALA A 27 -6.17 16.64 4.68
C ALA A 27 -6.71 17.24 3.37
N LYS A 28 -6.00 18.27 2.88
CA LYS A 28 -6.28 18.95 1.60
C LYS A 28 -6.27 17.98 0.41
N GLN A 29 -5.29 17.06 0.38
CA GLN A 29 -5.22 15.99 -0.60
C GLN A 29 -5.92 14.73 -0.08
N ALA A 30 -6.64 14.02 -0.95
CA ALA A 30 -7.29 12.78 -0.59
C ALA A 30 -6.27 11.65 -0.36
N VAL A 31 -6.46 10.90 0.72
CA VAL A 31 -5.70 9.68 1.02
C VAL A 31 -6.66 8.51 0.99
N HIS A 32 -6.37 7.58 0.09
CA HIS A 32 -7.06 6.30 0.00
C HIS A 32 -6.11 5.18 0.40
N GLU A 33 -6.67 4.05 0.76
CA GLU A 33 -5.98 2.77 0.83
C GLU A 33 -6.55 1.83 -0.22
N LEU A 34 -5.73 0.86 -0.61
CA LEU A 34 -6.16 -0.23 -1.43
C LEU A 34 -6.95 -1.23 -0.58
N GLU A 35 -8.05 -1.71 -1.14
CA GLU A 35 -8.81 -2.84 -0.63
C GLU A 35 -8.64 -3.99 -1.62
N ILE A 36 -8.12 -5.12 -1.14
CA ILE A 36 -7.81 -6.30 -1.94
C ILE A 36 -8.71 -7.43 -1.47
N ASP A 37 -9.59 -7.91 -2.35
CA ASP A 37 -10.57 -8.96 -2.05
C ASP A 37 -11.39 -8.68 -0.77
N GLY A 38 -11.78 -7.42 -0.59
CA GLY A 38 -12.57 -6.96 0.57
C GLY A 38 -11.74 -6.63 1.82
N VAL A 39 -10.41 -6.77 1.76
CA VAL A 39 -9.51 -6.49 2.88
C VAL A 39 -8.78 -5.17 2.66
N LYS A 40 -9.03 -4.21 3.55
CA LYS A 40 -8.35 -2.92 3.55
C LYS A 40 -6.95 -3.02 4.16
N VAL A 41 -5.97 -2.44 3.47
CA VAL A 41 -4.55 -2.61 3.81
C VAL A 41 -4.19 -2.05 5.19
N LEU A 42 -4.71 -0.87 5.55
CA LEU A 42 -4.46 -0.25 6.86
C LEU A 42 -5.19 -1.00 7.98
N ASP A 43 -6.46 -1.35 7.78
CA ASP A 43 -7.22 -2.10 8.79
C ASP A 43 -6.55 -3.44 9.10
N ALA A 44 -6.13 -4.18 8.06
CA ALA A 44 -5.41 -5.44 8.21
C ALA A 44 -4.07 -5.24 8.95
N PHE A 45 -3.34 -4.17 8.63
CA PHE A 45 -2.07 -3.88 9.26
C PHE A 45 -2.24 -3.45 10.73
N GLU A 46 -3.19 -2.57 11.03
CA GLU A 46 -3.49 -2.15 12.41
C GLU A 46 -3.91 -3.33 13.30
N ASN A 47 -4.71 -4.25 12.74
CA ASN A 47 -5.07 -5.50 13.43
C ASN A 47 -3.84 -6.35 13.75
N GLN A 48 -2.86 -6.47 12.82
CA GLN A 48 -1.60 -7.18 13.08
C GLN A 48 -0.75 -6.51 14.16
N LEU A 49 -0.89 -5.20 14.35
CA LEU A 49 -0.15 -4.46 15.38
C LEU A 49 -0.85 -4.47 16.74
N THR A 50 -2.07 -5.03 16.85
CA THR A 50 -2.81 -5.09 18.10
C THR A 50 -2.07 -5.93 19.14
N GLY A 51 -1.86 -5.38 20.34
CA GLY A 51 -1.08 -6.02 21.40
C GLY A 51 0.44 -5.91 21.24
N THR A 52 0.93 -5.28 20.17
CA THR A 52 2.36 -5.01 19.97
C THR A 52 2.74 -3.62 20.50
N SER A 53 4.04 -3.37 20.69
CA SER A 53 4.56 -2.04 21.06
C SER A 53 4.57 -1.03 19.90
N PHE A 54 4.17 -1.43 18.69
CA PHE A 54 4.29 -0.60 17.47
C PHE A 54 3.08 0.29 17.20
N GLN A 55 2.01 0.23 18.02
CA GLN A 55 0.81 1.05 17.81
C GLN A 55 1.10 2.56 17.81
N SER A 56 2.00 3.03 18.67
CA SER A 56 2.41 4.45 18.71
C SER A 56 3.17 4.87 17.45
N GLU A 57 3.97 3.97 16.89
CA GLU A 57 4.67 4.19 15.61
C GLU A 57 3.72 4.23 14.43
N TYR A 58 2.69 3.38 14.44
CA TYR A 58 1.65 3.38 13.42
C TYR A 58 0.88 4.70 13.41
N LYS A 59 0.46 5.18 14.59
CA LYS A 59 -0.18 6.51 14.72
C LYS A 59 0.74 7.63 14.20
N THR A 60 2.03 7.57 14.51
CA THR A 60 3.02 8.53 13.99
C THR A 60 3.09 8.53 12.46
N LEU A 61 3.01 7.36 11.82
CA LEU A 61 2.97 7.26 10.36
C LEU A 61 1.72 7.87 9.76
N LEU A 62 0.54 7.65 10.36
CA LEU A 62 -0.69 8.30 9.92
C LEU A 62 -0.58 9.84 9.99
N THR A 63 0.01 10.36 11.08
CA THR A 63 0.29 11.80 11.22
C THR A 63 1.24 12.31 10.13
N TYR A 64 2.29 11.55 9.77
CA TYR A 64 3.18 11.94 8.67
C TYR A 64 2.47 11.97 7.32
N ILE A 65 1.58 11.01 7.06
CA ILE A 65 0.79 10.97 5.83
C ILE A 65 -0.16 12.16 5.76
N GLU A 66 -0.87 12.47 6.84
CA GLU A 66 -1.76 13.62 6.94
C GLU A 66 -1.01 14.94 6.73
N TYR A 67 0.13 15.12 7.39
CA TYR A 67 0.96 16.32 7.24
C TYR A 67 1.44 16.49 5.79
N ALA A 68 1.92 15.42 5.15
CA ALA A 68 2.33 15.44 3.74
C ALA A 68 1.15 15.66 2.78
N ALA A 69 -0.05 15.16 3.11
CA ALA A 69 -1.28 15.40 2.36
C ALA A 69 -1.80 16.84 2.53
N ASN A 70 -1.39 17.54 3.59
CA ASN A 70 -1.62 18.96 3.80
C ASN A 70 -0.55 19.87 3.19
N ASN A 71 0.22 19.36 2.22
CA ASN A 71 1.35 20.03 1.55
C ASN A 71 2.54 20.33 2.48
N GLY A 72 2.61 19.67 3.64
CA GLY A 72 3.78 19.72 4.51
C GLY A 72 4.99 19.01 3.90
N SER A 73 6.18 19.55 4.15
CA SER A 73 7.44 18.91 3.75
C SER A 73 8.03 18.11 4.90
N LEU A 74 8.35 16.85 4.64
CA LEU A 74 9.00 15.95 5.59
C LEU A 74 10.43 15.64 5.14
N PRO A 75 11.38 15.48 6.07
CA PRO A 75 12.73 15.10 5.72
C PRO A 75 12.75 13.71 5.08
N ALA A 76 13.76 13.46 4.24
CA ALA A 76 13.94 12.19 3.54
C ALA A 76 14.01 10.98 4.47
N THR A 77 14.33 11.18 5.76
CA THR A 77 14.34 10.14 6.80
C THR A 77 12.93 9.68 7.20
N LYS A 78 11.88 10.46 6.91
CA LYS A 78 10.47 10.20 7.27
C LYS A 78 9.57 9.98 6.05
N PHE A 79 9.84 10.67 4.94
CA PHE A 79 9.09 10.53 3.70
C PHE A 79 10.05 10.58 2.52
N LYS A 80 9.99 9.59 1.61
CA LYS A 80 10.94 9.48 0.50
C LYS A 80 10.21 9.13 -0.80
N ASP A 81 10.59 9.80 -1.90
CA ASP A 81 10.29 9.33 -3.26
C ASP A 81 11.21 8.13 -3.57
N ILE A 82 10.60 6.97 -3.83
CA ILE A 82 11.30 5.72 -4.14
C ILE A 82 11.06 5.27 -5.59
N THR A 83 10.55 6.18 -6.43
CA THR A 83 10.18 5.91 -7.82
C THR A 83 11.43 5.49 -8.62
N PRO A 84 11.42 4.30 -9.25
CA PRO A 84 12.47 3.92 -10.20
C PRO A 84 12.56 4.91 -11.36
N LYS A 85 13.77 5.04 -11.93
CA LYS A 85 13.95 5.84 -13.14
C LYS A 85 13.06 5.29 -14.27
N GLY A 86 12.30 6.17 -14.93
CA GLY A 86 11.41 5.82 -16.03
C GLY A 86 9.99 5.42 -15.61
N GLU A 87 9.71 5.24 -14.32
CA GLU A 87 8.34 4.97 -13.84
C GLU A 87 7.50 6.25 -13.86
N VAL A 88 6.32 6.17 -14.49
CA VAL A 88 5.38 7.30 -14.63
C VAL A 88 4.60 7.54 -13.33
N VAL A 89 4.23 6.46 -12.64
CA VAL A 89 3.49 6.54 -11.38
C VAL A 89 4.48 6.68 -10.24
N LYS A 90 4.49 7.86 -9.62
CA LYS A 90 5.33 8.15 -8.45
C LYS A 90 5.04 7.19 -7.29
N GLU A 91 6.10 6.68 -6.68
CA GLU A 91 6.12 5.78 -5.53
C GLU A 91 6.71 6.51 -4.32
N TYR A 92 6.10 6.30 -3.16
CA TYR A 92 6.52 6.93 -1.92
C TYR A 92 6.63 5.94 -0.76
N GLU A 93 7.55 6.22 0.15
CA GLU A 93 7.76 5.49 1.40
C GLU A 93 7.66 6.45 2.59
N PHE A 94 6.74 6.16 3.51
CA PHE A 94 6.66 6.77 4.83
C PHE A 94 7.35 5.88 5.87
N LYS A 95 8.10 6.49 6.79
CA LYS A 95 9.04 5.78 7.67
C LYS A 95 8.88 6.18 9.15
N SER A 96 8.66 5.17 9.98
CA SER A 96 8.91 5.19 11.43
C SER A 96 10.13 4.33 11.76
N LYS A 97 10.58 4.27 13.02
CA LYS A 97 11.71 3.44 13.46
C LYS A 97 11.64 2.02 12.86
N HIS A 98 10.51 1.33 13.08
CA HIS A 98 10.31 -0.07 12.68
C HIS A 98 9.30 -0.25 11.55
N LEU A 99 8.36 0.69 11.35
CA LEU A 99 7.27 0.53 10.39
C LEU A 99 7.48 1.30 9.08
N ARG A 100 6.92 0.79 7.98
CA ARG A 100 6.92 1.40 6.64
C ARG A 100 5.51 1.39 6.05
N ILE A 101 5.14 2.47 5.37
CA ILE A 101 3.92 2.54 4.55
C ILE A 101 4.31 2.96 3.14
N TYR A 102 3.89 2.18 2.15
CA TYR A 102 4.17 2.39 0.74
C TYR A 102 2.92 2.90 0.03
N ALA A 103 3.09 3.99 -0.73
CA ALA A 103 2.00 4.65 -1.41
C ALA A 103 2.37 5.03 -2.84
N ILE A 104 1.36 5.26 -3.67
CA ILE A 104 1.51 5.80 -5.02
C ILE A 104 0.81 7.14 -5.16
N LYS A 105 1.25 7.97 -6.10
CA LYS A 105 0.53 9.20 -6.48
C LYS A 105 -0.79 8.85 -7.16
N ALA A 106 -1.85 9.53 -6.74
CA ALA A 106 -3.14 9.61 -7.43
C ALA A 106 -3.39 11.05 -7.90
N SER A 107 -4.39 11.28 -8.75
CA SER A 107 -4.71 12.63 -9.29
C SER A 107 -4.84 13.67 -8.17
N ASN A 108 -5.70 13.41 -7.18
CA ASN A 108 -5.91 14.29 -6.02
C ASN A 108 -5.35 13.70 -4.71
N GLY A 109 -4.12 13.16 -4.73
CA GLY A 109 -3.42 12.79 -3.49
C GLY A 109 -2.66 11.48 -3.62
N LYS A 110 -2.90 10.54 -2.70
CA LYS A 110 -2.12 9.29 -2.59
C LYS A 110 -3.02 8.08 -2.33
N ILE A 111 -2.55 6.91 -2.78
CA ILE A 111 -3.14 5.61 -2.49
C ILE A 111 -2.10 4.78 -1.73
N ILE A 112 -2.43 4.34 -0.52
CA ILE A 112 -1.64 3.41 0.28
C ILE A 112 -1.85 2.00 -0.28
N VAL A 113 -0.75 1.31 -0.58
CA VAL A 113 -0.77 0.02 -1.28
C VAL A 113 -0.28 -1.12 -0.39
N LEU A 114 0.68 -0.85 0.50
CA LEU A 114 1.27 -1.86 1.38
C LEU A 114 1.79 -1.22 2.66
N CYS A 115 1.72 -1.96 3.76
CA CYS A 115 2.33 -1.61 5.04
C CYS A 115 3.21 -2.78 5.50
N GLY A 116 4.29 -2.49 6.23
CA GLY A 116 5.23 -3.53 6.62
C GLY A 116 6.27 -3.10 7.65
N LEU A 117 7.15 -4.04 7.98
CA LEU A 117 8.25 -3.83 8.91
C LEU A 117 9.54 -3.53 8.15
N LYS A 118 10.41 -2.69 8.73
CA LYS A 118 11.69 -2.28 8.14
C LYS A 118 12.59 -3.48 7.81
N ASN A 119 12.58 -4.53 8.62
CA ASN A 119 13.38 -5.73 8.39
C ASN A 119 12.95 -6.50 7.11
N ASN A 120 11.71 -6.32 6.66
CA ASN A 120 11.15 -6.94 5.47
C ASN A 120 11.13 -5.98 4.26
N GLN A 121 11.76 -4.80 4.36
CA GLN A 121 11.68 -3.74 3.35
C GLN A 121 11.99 -4.21 1.92
N LYS A 122 12.97 -5.11 1.72
CA LYS A 122 13.34 -5.59 0.38
C LYS A 122 12.22 -6.43 -0.26
N SER A 123 11.63 -7.35 0.50
CA SER A 123 10.48 -8.14 0.03
C SER A 123 9.25 -7.25 -0.12
N ASP A 124 9.02 -6.33 0.82
CA ASP A 124 7.87 -5.43 0.82
C ASP A 124 7.86 -4.51 -0.40
N ILE A 125 9.00 -3.96 -0.81
CA ILE A 125 9.12 -3.16 -2.04
C ILE A 125 8.80 -4.00 -3.28
N THR A 126 9.17 -5.28 -3.29
CA THR A 126 8.90 -6.19 -4.40
C THR A 126 7.40 -6.48 -4.49
N SER A 127 6.77 -6.81 -3.35
CA SER A 127 5.33 -7.01 -3.24
C SER A 127 4.54 -5.76 -3.58
N PHE A 128 4.94 -4.60 -3.04
CA PHE A 128 4.35 -3.29 -3.33
C PHE A 128 4.30 -3.01 -4.83
N ARG A 129 5.42 -3.22 -5.55
CA ARG A 129 5.47 -2.99 -7.00
C ARG A 129 4.64 -4.00 -7.79
N SER A 130 4.59 -5.25 -7.33
CA SER A 130 3.71 -6.27 -7.92
C SER A 130 2.24 -5.88 -7.78
N ILE A 131 1.80 -5.51 -6.57
CA ILE A 131 0.43 -5.08 -6.28
C ILE A 131 0.09 -3.81 -7.07
N LYS A 132 0.98 -2.81 -7.07
CA LYS A 132 0.84 -1.59 -7.89
C LYS A 132 0.58 -1.94 -9.35
N LYS A 133 1.39 -2.82 -9.94
CA LYS A 133 1.25 -3.22 -11.35
C LYS A 133 -0.09 -3.90 -11.61
N GLN A 134 -0.51 -4.82 -10.73
CA GLN A 134 -1.80 -5.50 -10.83
C GLN A 134 -2.97 -4.51 -10.73
N PHE A 135 -2.94 -3.61 -9.74
CA PHE A 135 -3.94 -2.56 -9.57
C PHE A 135 -4.01 -1.64 -10.80
N CYS A 136 -2.87 -1.13 -11.27
CA CYS A 136 -2.81 -0.28 -12.46
C CYS A 136 -3.32 -0.98 -13.72
N ASN A 137 -3.14 -2.29 -13.85
CA ASN A 137 -3.70 -3.06 -14.96
C ASN A 137 -5.22 -3.24 -14.81
N ALA A 138 -5.70 -3.56 -13.62
CA ALA A 138 -7.14 -3.73 -13.36
C ALA A 138 -7.94 -2.46 -13.67
N ILE A 139 -7.41 -1.28 -13.33
CA ILE A 139 -8.08 0.01 -13.62
C ILE A 139 -7.92 0.46 -15.08
N LYS A 140 -6.95 -0.07 -15.82
CA LYS A 140 -6.79 0.20 -17.26
C LYS A 140 -7.75 -0.64 -18.11
N VAL A 141 -8.04 -1.87 -17.68
CA VAL A 141 -8.97 -2.79 -18.37
C VAL A 141 -10.43 -2.35 -18.21
N GLY A 142 -10.73 -1.44 -17.27
CA GLY A 142 -12.05 -0.84 -17.08
C GLY A 142 -12.32 0.47 -17.83
N LYS A 143 -11.47 0.83 -18.81
CA LYS A 143 -11.69 1.98 -19.72
C LYS A 143 -11.90 1.52 -21.14
#